data_AF-A0A7R9VAS2-F1
#
_entry.id   AF-A0A7R9VAS2-F1
#
_cell.length_a   1.000
_cell.length_b   1.000
_cell.length_c   1.000
_cell.angle_alpha   90.00
_cell.angle_beta   90.00
_cell.angle_gamma   90.00
#
_symmetry.space_group_name_H-M   'P 1'
#
loop_
_entity.id
_entity.type
_entity.pdbx_description
1 polymer ?
#
loop_
_entity_poly.entity_id
_entity_poly.type
_entity_poly.pdbx_seq_one_letter_code
_entity_poly.pdbx_strand_id
1 'polypeptide(L)'
;RELHLAGHLSLIAGGWVRDRFVGVPAADIDIATSASVAEMHRALPSCRVTTLHPNTARVVFKGHEFEMTTFKGHQRTADDEGAYLDACRRDFTINSLFYDPLRGEVLDYVSAVDDVATRTLRMNTGPWPDARHARAGDLNVLQEDPV
;
A
#
# COMPACT_ATOMS: atom_id res chain seq x y z
N ARG A 1 1.18 9.97 9.44
CA ARG A 1 1.98 11.15 9.85
C ARG A 1 3.02 10.77 10.91
N GLU A 2 2.65 10.12 12.01
CA GLU A 2 3.62 9.74 13.07
C GLU A 2 4.76 8.86 12.56
N LEU A 3 4.48 7.82 11.77
CA LEU A 3 5.53 7.00 11.13
C LEU A 3 6.46 7.82 10.24
N HIS A 4 5.93 8.74 9.44
CA HIS A 4 6.73 9.62 8.60
C HIS A 4 7.66 10.53 9.40
N LEU A 5 7.17 11.09 10.52
CA LEU A 5 7.99 11.89 11.44
C LEU A 5 9.08 11.05 12.11
N ALA A 6 8.84 9.75 12.29
CA ALA A 6 9.82 8.78 12.78
C ALA A 6 10.77 8.25 11.68
N GLY A 7 10.68 8.76 10.45
CA GLY A 7 11.56 8.37 9.34
C GLY A 7 11.13 7.10 8.60
N HIS A 8 9.87 6.68 8.74
CA HIS A 8 9.33 5.50 8.07
C HIS A 8 8.34 5.86 6.96
N LEU A 9 8.36 5.06 5.89
CA LEU A 9 7.36 5.12 4.83
C LEU A 9 6.14 4.30 5.26
N SER A 10 4.92 4.80 4.99
CA SER A 10 3.67 4.10 5.28
C SER A 10 2.67 4.35 4.15
N LEU A 11 2.29 3.29 3.44
CA LEU A 11 1.48 3.32 2.24
C LEU A 11 0.22 2.49 2.43
N ILE A 12 -0.93 2.95 1.93
CA ILE A 12 -2.11 2.08 1.83
C ILE A 12 -1.85 1.11 0.69
N ALA A 13 -2.13 -0.18 0.88
CA ALA A 13 -1.75 -1.22 -0.05
C ALA A 13 -2.93 -2.09 -0.49
N GLY A 14 -2.74 -2.79 -1.61
CA GLY A 14 -3.56 -3.94 -1.98
C GLY A 14 -5.01 -3.60 -2.33
N GLY A 15 -5.94 -4.35 -1.74
CA GLY A 15 -7.35 -4.35 -2.12
C GLY A 15 -8.00 -2.97 -2.05
N TRP A 16 -7.65 -2.18 -1.04
CA TRP A 16 -8.20 -0.83 -0.91
C TRP A 16 -7.90 0.05 -2.12
N VAL A 17 -6.67 0.00 -2.63
CA VAL A 17 -6.24 0.82 -3.77
C VAL A 17 -6.92 0.32 -5.06
N ARG A 18 -6.90 -0.99 -5.29
CA ARG A 18 -7.58 -1.64 -6.43
C ARG A 18 -9.07 -1.31 -6.47
N ASP A 19 -9.76 -1.46 -5.34
CA ASP A 19 -11.21 -1.31 -5.28
C ASP A 19 -11.63 0.14 -5.57
N ARG A 20 -10.78 1.12 -5.22
CA ARG A 20 -10.97 2.52 -5.64
C ARG A 20 -10.87 2.74 -7.14
N PHE A 21 -9.98 2.05 -7.83
CA PHE A 21 -9.94 2.12 -9.30
C PHE A 21 -11.22 1.60 -9.95
N VAL A 22 -11.91 0.64 -9.35
CA VAL A 22 -13.14 0.05 -9.93
C VAL A 22 -14.43 0.60 -9.32
N GLY A 23 -14.36 1.62 -8.46
CA GLY A 23 -15.52 2.25 -7.84
C GLY A 23 -16.24 1.39 -6.80
N VAL A 24 -15.56 0.39 -6.22
CA VAL A 24 -16.11 -0.51 -5.21
C VAL A 24 -15.70 -0.05 -3.81
N PRO A 25 -16.61 -0.03 -2.82
CA PRO A 25 -16.24 0.21 -1.43
C PRO A 25 -15.30 -0.88 -0.92
N ALA A 26 -14.10 -0.50 -0.51
CA ALA A 26 -13.17 -1.41 0.15
C ALA A 26 -13.67 -1.76 1.56
N ALA A 27 -13.62 -3.05 1.91
CA ALA A 27 -14.02 -3.54 3.23
C ALA A 27 -12.96 -3.24 4.31
N ASP A 28 -11.68 -3.35 3.95
CA ASP A 28 -10.54 -3.27 4.86
C ASP A 28 -9.44 -2.34 4.31
N ILE A 29 -8.63 -1.78 5.21
CA ILE A 29 -7.45 -0.96 4.87
C ILE A 29 -6.20 -1.68 5.37
N ASP A 30 -5.39 -2.13 4.42
CA ASP A 30 -4.04 -2.63 4.68
C ASP A 30 -3.02 -1.53 4.50
N ILE A 31 -2.08 -1.40 5.45
CA ILE A 31 -0.99 -0.45 5.38
C ILE A 31 0.33 -1.21 5.29
N ALA A 32 1.10 -0.95 4.24
CA ALA A 32 2.47 -1.41 4.11
C ALA A 32 3.44 -0.34 4.65
N THR A 33 4.46 -0.73 5.41
CA THR A 33 5.40 0.24 5.98
C THR A 33 6.84 -0.26 6.07
N SER A 34 7.81 0.64 6.02
CA SER A 34 9.22 0.30 6.27
C SER A 34 9.52 0.02 7.75
N ALA A 35 8.63 0.42 8.67
CA ALA A 35 8.79 0.17 10.10
C ALA A 35 8.59 -1.31 10.43
N SER A 36 9.48 -1.88 11.25
CA SER A 36 9.23 -3.14 11.95
C SER A 36 8.12 -2.99 12.99
N VAL A 37 7.51 -4.09 13.42
CA VAL A 37 6.51 -4.06 14.51
C VAL A 37 7.06 -3.39 15.77
N ALA A 38 8.32 -3.63 16.13
CA ALA A 38 8.96 -2.97 17.28
C ALA A 38 9.12 -1.45 17.09
N GLU A 39 9.35 -0.99 15.86
CA GLU A 39 9.36 0.43 15.53
C GLU A 39 7.95 1.02 15.53
N MET A 40 6.94 0.29 15.05
CA MET A 40 5.53 0.72 15.14
C MET A 40 5.12 0.99 16.59
N HIS A 41 5.46 0.09 17.53
CA HIS A 41 5.19 0.30 18.96
C HIS A 41 5.82 1.59 19.51
N ARG A 42 6.99 1.98 19.00
CA ARG A 42 7.69 3.21 19.43
C ARG A 42 7.18 4.46 18.71
N ALA A 43 6.89 4.34 17.43
CA ALA A 43 6.58 5.44 16.52
C ALA A 43 5.09 5.82 16.52
N LEU A 44 4.21 4.99 17.10
CA LEU A 44 2.76 5.22 17.13
C LEU A 44 2.20 5.39 18.56
N PRO A 45 2.69 6.36 19.36
CA PRO A 45 2.25 6.53 20.74
C PRO A 45 0.77 6.93 20.88
N SER A 46 0.14 7.47 19.83
CA SER A 46 -1.30 7.80 19.84
C SER A 46 -2.20 6.62 19.48
N CYS A 47 -1.62 5.48 19.11
CA CYS A 47 -2.33 4.29 18.69
C CYS A 47 -2.18 3.18 19.73
N ARG A 48 -3.16 2.27 19.75
CA ARG A 48 -2.97 0.96 20.36
C ARG A 48 -2.42 0.01 19.30
N VAL A 49 -1.19 -0.44 19.49
CA VAL A 49 -0.53 -1.41 18.59
C VAL A 49 -0.56 -2.79 19.23
N THR A 50 -1.09 -3.77 18.50
CA THR A 50 -1.15 -5.18 18.91
C THR A 50 -0.40 -6.03 17.88
N THR A 51 0.69 -6.68 18.29
CA THR A 51 1.41 -7.61 17.41
C THR A 51 0.54 -8.81 17.06
N LEU A 52 0.34 -9.07 15.77
CA LEU A 52 -0.38 -10.25 15.26
C LEU A 52 0.60 -11.33 14.78
N HIS A 53 1.65 -10.91 14.10
CA HIS A 53 2.72 -11.75 13.54
C HIS A 53 4.05 -10.96 13.61
N PRO A 54 5.25 -11.57 13.52
CA PRO A 54 6.53 -10.87 13.49
C PRO A 54 6.62 -9.61 12.61
N ASN A 55 5.90 -9.56 11.48
CA ASN A 55 5.91 -8.44 10.55
C ASN A 55 4.57 -7.69 10.47
N THR A 56 3.55 -8.12 11.22
CA THR A 56 2.19 -7.58 11.09
C THR A 56 1.64 -7.21 12.46
N ALA A 57 1.07 -6.01 12.54
CA ALA A 57 0.41 -5.50 13.73
C ALA A 57 -0.97 -4.95 13.38
N ARG A 58 -1.90 -5.15 14.31
CA ARG A 58 -3.17 -4.42 14.33
C ARG A 58 -2.95 -3.10 15.03
N VAL A 59 -3.36 -2.01 14.39
CA VAL A 59 -3.22 -0.66 14.91
C VAL A 59 -4.60 -0.05 15.05
N VAL A 60 -4.95 0.39 16.26
CA VAL A 60 -6.21 1.08 16.52
C VAL A 60 -5.94 2.54 16.82
N PHE A 61 -6.52 3.44 16.00
CA PHE A 61 -6.43 4.88 16.14
C PHE A 61 -7.83 5.49 16.17
N LYS A 62 -8.18 6.18 17.28
CA LYS A 62 -9.49 6.82 17.47
C LYS A 62 -10.70 5.89 17.20
N GLY A 63 -10.58 4.61 17.55
CA GLY A 63 -11.64 3.62 17.34
C GLY A 63 -11.68 2.99 15.94
N HIS A 64 -10.82 3.43 15.01
CA HIS A 64 -10.63 2.80 13.71
C HIS A 64 -9.48 1.80 13.77
N GLU A 65 -9.69 0.64 13.16
CA GLU A 65 -8.72 -0.45 13.10
C GLU A 65 -8.06 -0.52 11.72
N PHE A 66 -6.75 -0.77 11.72
CA PHE A 66 -5.93 -0.94 10.53
C PHE A 66 -5.01 -2.15 10.71
N GLU A 67 -4.80 -2.90 9.64
CA GLU A 67 -3.70 -3.87 9.60
C GLU A 67 -2.46 -3.19 9.02
N MET A 68 -1.34 -3.28 9.74
CA MET A 68 -0.06 -2.73 9.32
C MET A 68 0.96 -3.84 9.16
N THR A 69 1.48 -4.00 7.95
CA THR A 69 2.49 -5.01 7.62
C THR A 69 3.80 -4.35 7.18
N THR A 70 4.91 -4.84 7.73
CA THR A 70 6.26 -4.42 7.36
C THR A 70 6.55 -4.86 5.92
N PHE A 71 7.22 -4.03 5.12
CA PHE A 71 7.63 -4.35 3.76
C PHE A 71 8.32 -5.73 3.68
N LYS A 72 7.94 -6.51 2.66
CA LYS A 72 8.52 -7.81 2.34
C LYS A 72 9.93 -7.62 1.80
N GLY A 73 10.90 -8.29 2.41
CA GLY A 73 12.30 -8.28 1.96
C GLY A 73 13.28 -7.92 3.07
N HIS A 74 14.56 -7.97 2.76
CA HIS A 74 15.63 -7.69 3.72
C HIS A 74 15.95 -6.18 3.79
N GLN A 75 15.76 -5.46 2.69
CA GLN A 75 15.93 -4.02 2.62
C GLN A 75 14.61 -3.34 2.98
N ARG A 76 14.63 -2.53 4.03
CA ARG A 76 13.50 -1.74 4.53
C ARG A 76 13.82 -0.27 4.42
N THR A 77 14.22 0.16 3.23
CA THR A 77 14.46 1.58 2.97
C THR A 77 13.12 2.32 3.03
N ALA A 78 13.13 3.55 3.53
CA ALA A 78 11.94 4.38 3.69
C ALA A 78 11.73 5.25 2.44
N ASP A 79 11.78 4.63 1.26
CA ASP A 79 11.77 5.28 -0.05
C ASP A 79 11.11 4.39 -1.11
N ASP A 80 11.12 4.87 -2.36
CA ASP A 80 10.53 4.19 -3.51
C ASP A 80 11.20 2.84 -3.80
N GLU A 81 12.48 2.66 -3.48
CA GLU A 81 13.17 1.37 -3.65
C GLU A 81 12.59 0.31 -2.70
N GLY A 82 12.34 0.69 -1.44
CA GLY A 82 11.74 -0.20 -0.44
C GLY A 82 10.32 -0.60 -0.83
N ALA A 83 9.53 0.37 -1.32
CA ALA A 83 8.17 0.11 -1.80
C ALA A 83 8.16 -0.77 -3.07
N TYR A 84 9.07 -0.52 -4.02
CA TYR A 84 9.26 -1.36 -5.20
C TYR A 84 9.57 -2.81 -4.84
N LEU A 85 10.49 -3.03 -3.89
CA LEU A 85 10.86 -4.36 -3.44
C LEU A 85 9.71 -5.10 -2.74
N ASP A 86 8.85 -4.40 -1.98
CA ASP A 86 7.61 -4.98 -1.43
C ASP A 86 6.64 -5.38 -2.54
N ALA A 87 6.38 -4.47 -3.48
CA ALA A 87 5.49 -4.72 -4.62
C ALA A 87 5.91 -5.99 -5.37
N CYS A 88 7.18 -6.14 -5.73
CA CYS A 88 7.70 -7.30 -6.47
C CYS A 88 7.59 -8.64 -5.72
N ARG A 89 7.29 -8.64 -4.42
CA ARG A 89 7.15 -9.87 -3.59
C ARG A 89 5.71 -10.19 -3.20
N ARG A 90 4.76 -9.39 -3.66
CA ARG A 90 3.33 -9.71 -3.54
C ARG A 90 2.96 -10.78 -4.55
N ASP A 91 1.81 -11.38 -4.36
CA ASP A 91 1.32 -12.53 -5.11
C ASP A 91 0.72 -12.14 -6.48
N PHE A 92 -0.05 -11.05 -6.52
CA PHE A 92 -0.74 -10.56 -7.71
C PHE A 92 -0.42 -9.10 -7.99
N THR A 93 -0.36 -8.73 -9.29
CA THR A 93 -0.07 -7.35 -9.72
C THR A 93 -1.07 -6.36 -9.12
N ILE A 94 -2.37 -6.63 -9.25
CA ILE A 94 -3.45 -5.78 -8.73
C ILE A 94 -3.40 -5.57 -7.21
N ASN A 95 -2.75 -6.47 -6.45
CA ASN A 95 -2.56 -6.33 -5.00
C ASN A 95 -1.25 -5.62 -4.65
N SER A 96 -0.46 -5.23 -5.65
CA SER A 96 0.85 -4.57 -5.53
C SER A 96 0.78 -3.06 -5.78
N LEU A 97 -0.43 -2.50 -5.93
CA LEU A 97 -0.66 -1.07 -5.94
C LEU A 97 -0.53 -0.49 -4.54
N PHE A 98 0.05 0.70 -4.47
CA PHE A 98 0.09 1.49 -3.24
C PHE A 98 -0.53 2.87 -3.45
N TYR A 99 -1.05 3.44 -2.38
CA TYR A 99 -1.45 4.83 -2.30
C TYR A 99 -0.67 5.52 -1.17
N ASP A 100 0.00 6.61 -1.51
CA ASP A 100 0.67 7.49 -0.56
C ASP A 100 -0.29 8.62 -0.13
N PRO A 101 -0.82 8.58 1.10
CA PRO A 101 -1.75 9.61 1.59
C PRO A 101 -1.09 10.96 1.92
N LEU A 102 0.25 11.01 2.02
CA LEU A 102 0.99 12.25 2.26
C LEU A 102 1.29 12.98 0.95
N ARG A 103 1.60 12.23 -0.10
CA ARG A 103 1.84 12.77 -1.45
C ARG A 103 0.55 12.92 -2.26
N GLY A 104 -0.47 12.14 -1.95
CA GLY A 104 -1.66 12.02 -2.78
C GLY A 104 -1.28 11.42 -4.13
N GLU A 105 -0.61 10.26 -4.12
CA GLU A 105 -0.11 9.59 -5.33
C GLU A 105 -0.37 8.08 -5.28
N VAL A 106 -0.63 7.48 -6.45
CA VAL A 106 -0.70 6.02 -6.60
C VAL A 106 0.63 5.54 -7.16
N LEU A 107 1.24 4.57 -6.48
CA LEU A 107 2.52 4.00 -6.87
C LEU A 107 2.25 2.65 -7.52
N ASP A 108 2.58 2.53 -8.81
CA ASP A 108 2.42 1.31 -9.59
C ASP A 108 3.76 0.81 -10.14
N TYR A 109 4.41 -0.02 -9.34
CA TYR A 109 5.72 -0.59 -9.66
C TYR A 109 5.66 -1.76 -10.65
N VAL A 110 4.47 -2.30 -10.92
CA VAL A 110 4.30 -3.58 -11.64
C VAL A 110 3.29 -3.51 -12.79
N SER A 111 2.96 -2.29 -13.24
CA SER A 111 1.94 -2.04 -14.27
C SER A 111 0.57 -2.64 -13.94
N ALA A 112 0.22 -2.67 -12.65
CA ALA A 112 -1.02 -3.21 -12.14
C ALA A 112 -2.26 -2.41 -12.56
N VAL A 113 -2.14 -1.11 -12.87
CA VAL A 113 -3.28 -0.30 -13.34
C VAL A 113 -3.89 -0.87 -14.63
N ASP A 114 -3.05 -1.35 -15.55
CA ASP A 114 -3.51 -1.98 -16.80
C ASP A 114 -4.26 -3.29 -16.51
N ASP A 115 -3.78 -4.08 -15.56
CA ASP A 115 -4.43 -5.32 -15.12
C ASP A 115 -5.77 -5.02 -14.42
N VAL A 116 -5.87 -3.94 -13.65
CA VAL A 116 -7.15 -3.49 -13.06
C VAL A 116 -8.14 -3.09 -14.16
N ALA A 117 -7.72 -2.26 -15.12
CA ALA A 117 -8.58 -1.79 -16.21
C ALA A 117 -9.10 -2.95 -17.09
N THR A 118 -8.26 -3.96 -17.33
CA THR A 118 -8.61 -5.14 -18.14
C THR A 118 -9.26 -6.27 -17.35
N ARG A 119 -9.43 -6.11 -16.02
CA ARG A 119 -9.93 -7.17 -15.10
C ARG A 119 -9.08 -8.44 -15.16
N THR A 120 -7.77 -8.28 -15.30
CA THR A 120 -6.80 -9.38 -15.38
C THR A 120 -6.26 -9.74 -14.01
N LEU A 121 -6.38 -11.01 -13.61
CA LEU A 121 -5.67 -11.54 -12.46
C LEU A 121 -4.32 -12.13 -12.91
N ARG A 122 -3.23 -11.39 -12.68
CA ARG A 122 -1.87 -11.80 -13.07
C ARG A 122 -1.01 -12.08 -11.84
N MET A 123 -0.33 -13.22 -11.82
CA MET A 123 0.69 -13.49 -10.80
C MET A 123 1.86 -12.51 -10.95
N ASN A 124 2.41 -12.10 -9.82
CA ASN A 124 3.54 -11.19 -9.81
C ASN A 124 4.88 -11.95 -9.94
N THR A 125 5.25 -12.33 -11.16
CA THR A 125 6.43 -13.18 -11.43
C THR A 125 7.63 -12.44 -12.03
N GLY A 126 7.48 -11.16 -12.40
CA GLY A 126 8.52 -10.34 -13.04
C GLY A 126 9.02 -10.87 -14.40
N PRO A 127 9.92 -10.14 -15.09
CA PRO A 127 10.33 -8.76 -14.81
C PRO A 127 9.30 -7.74 -15.28
N TRP A 128 9.16 -6.62 -14.56
CA TRP A 128 8.28 -5.51 -14.95
C TRP A 128 9.11 -4.51 -15.75
N PRO A 129 8.77 -4.25 -17.02
CA PRO A 129 9.62 -3.49 -17.93
C PRO A 129 9.76 -2.02 -17.53
N ASP A 130 8.74 -1.43 -16.87
CA ASP A 130 8.76 -0.05 -16.40
C ASP A 130 7.93 0.10 -15.11
N ALA A 131 8.53 0.63 -14.05
CA ALA A 131 7.78 1.14 -12.90
C ALA A 131 7.09 2.44 -13.32
N ARG A 132 5.76 2.52 -13.14
CA ARG A 132 4.96 3.70 -13.49
C ARG A 132 4.48 4.38 -12.21
N HIS A 133 4.95 5.59 -11.94
CA HIS A 133 4.40 6.41 -10.87
C HIS A 133 3.29 7.31 -11.44
N ALA A 134 2.07 7.20 -10.91
CA ALA A 134 0.93 8.03 -11.33
C ALA A 134 0.54 9.00 -10.19
N ARG A 135 0.32 10.28 -10.50
CA ARG A 135 -0.17 11.23 -9.49
C ARG A 135 -1.64 10.91 -9.17
N ALA A 136 -2.07 10.98 -7.90
CA ALA A 136 -3.44 10.60 -7.52
C ALA A 136 -4.51 11.64 -7.89
N GLY A 137 -4.17 12.64 -8.71
CA GLY A 137 -5.17 13.43 -9.42
C GLY A 137 -6.16 12.55 -10.21
N ASP A 138 -5.76 11.31 -10.49
CA ASP A 138 -6.53 10.31 -11.24
C ASP A 138 -7.38 9.36 -10.38
N LEU A 139 -7.44 9.50 -9.04
CA LEU A 139 -8.42 8.75 -8.24
C LEU A 139 -9.88 9.16 -8.53
N ASN A 140 -10.08 10.24 -9.32
CA ASN A 140 -11.35 10.64 -9.94
C ASN A 140 -11.41 10.40 -11.47
N VAL A 141 -10.39 9.80 -12.10
CA VAL A 141 -10.34 9.63 -13.57
C VAL A 141 -11.03 8.34 -14.06
N LEU A 142 -11.78 7.65 -13.19
CA LEU A 142 -12.74 6.61 -13.60
C LEU A 142 -14.18 6.94 -13.19
N GLN A 143 -14.47 8.23 -12.95
CA GLN A 143 -15.83 8.77 -13.07
C GLN A 143 -15.98 9.50 -14.41
N GLU A 144 -15.96 8.75 -15.52
CA GLU A 144 -16.86 9.10 -16.62
C GLU A 144 -18.08 8.20 -16.48
N ASP A 145 -19.21 8.84 -16.19
CA ASP A 145 -20.53 8.21 -16.02
C ASP A 145 -20.83 7.22 -17.16
N PRO A 146 -21.30 6.00 -16.88
CA PRO A 146 -22.10 5.30 -17.86
C PRO A 146 -23.50 5.92 -17.84
N VAL A 147 -23.74 6.85 -18.76
CA VAL A 147 -25.08 7.04 -19.34
C VAL A 147 -25.45 5.78 -20.12
#